data_AF-A0A7J2TP62-F1
#
_entry.id   AF-A0A7J2TP62-F1
#
_cell.length_a   1.000
_cell.length_b   1.000
_cell.length_c   1.000
_cell.angle_alpha   90.00
_cell.angle_beta   90.00
_cell.angle_gamma   90.00
#
_symmetry.space_group_name_H-M   'P 1'
#
loop_
_entity.id
_entity.type
_entity.pdbx_description
1 polymer ?
#
loop_
_entity_poly.entity_id
_entity_poly.type
_entity_poly.pdbx_seq_one_letter_code
_entity_poly.pdbx_strand_id
1 'polypeptide(L)'
;MVSENAVWFAELTMKEVKEAAEANKVIILPVGSVEEHGFHLPLCTDSVQPEYVAVEAAKKTDSLIAPPLKYGICTATRIFPGTISISFQSLYRITREIIEEFIRNGFKRFLIISGHADEEQMAALRLAAHRVMWKHGEEAEKRKLRIMVCSDYDFAYELRGKYFDEKDGHGGTIETSRVMAIKPNLIKGKGRKNFQKLPKFEVIVDSRELLPEGIRGDPTVASAEKGKFINDYIIGELVKLIEELKK
;
A
#
# COMPACT_ATOMS: atom_id res chain seq x y z
N MET A 1 13.00 -21.72 22.25
CA MET A 1 11.89 -22.03 21.33
C MET A 1 11.68 -20.79 20.49
N VAL A 2 12.11 -20.83 19.22
CA VAL A 2 11.96 -19.73 18.26
C VAL A 2 10.49 -19.73 17.84
N SER A 3 9.75 -18.65 18.11
CA SER A 3 8.29 -18.62 17.93
C SER A 3 7.91 -18.71 16.46
N GLU A 4 6.95 -19.57 16.14
CA GLU A 4 6.49 -19.99 14.81
C GLU A 4 5.86 -18.90 13.90
N ASN A 5 6.18 -17.60 14.04
CA ASN A 5 5.44 -16.50 13.41
C ASN A 5 6.24 -15.25 12.97
N ALA A 6 7.57 -15.29 12.87
CA ALA A 6 8.32 -14.08 12.50
C ALA A 6 8.11 -13.68 11.02
N VAL A 7 7.43 -12.56 10.79
CA VAL A 7 7.10 -12.00 9.45
C VAL A 7 7.74 -10.62 9.23
N TRP A 8 8.41 -10.05 10.23
CA TRP A 8 9.02 -8.73 10.16
C TRP A 8 10.53 -8.80 10.02
N PHE A 9 11.08 -8.13 9.00
CA PHE A 9 12.53 -8.05 8.80
C PHE A 9 13.26 -7.46 10.01
N ALA A 10 12.70 -6.42 10.64
CA ALA A 10 13.33 -5.72 11.75
C ALA A 10 13.34 -6.51 13.07
N GLU A 11 12.63 -7.64 13.15
CA GLU A 11 12.65 -8.54 14.30
C GLU A 11 13.73 -9.63 14.17
N LEU A 12 14.38 -9.74 13.01
CA LEU A 12 15.44 -10.72 12.75
C LEU A 12 16.79 -10.25 13.30
N THR A 13 17.56 -11.19 13.82
CA THR A 13 18.98 -11.02 14.11
C THR A 13 19.80 -10.98 12.82
N MET A 14 21.03 -10.45 12.89
CA MET A 14 21.94 -10.41 11.74
C MET A 14 22.20 -11.78 11.09
N LYS A 15 22.15 -12.87 11.89
CA LYS A 15 22.33 -14.24 11.40
C LYS A 15 21.12 -14.67 10.56
N GLU A 16 19.92 -14.44 11.07
CA GLU A 16 18.66 -14.78 10.37
C GLU A 16 18.49 -13.94 9.10
N VAL A 17 18.93 -12.68 9.09
CA VAL A 17 18.95 -11.85 7.87
C VAL A 17 19.82 -12.47 6.79
N LYS A 18 21.03 -12.93 7.15
CA LYS A 18 21.93 -13.60 6.19
C LYS A 18 21.29 -14.87 5.62
N GLU A 19 20.74 -15.71 6.49
CA GLU A 19 20.06 -16.96 6.10
C GLU A 19 18.85 -16.70 5.19
N ALA A 20 18.05 -15.66 5.48
CA ALA A 20 16.91 -15.26 4.66
C ALA A 20 17.31 -14.76 3.27
N ALA A 21 18.41 -14.00 3.17
CA ALA A 21 18.95 -13.55 1.90
C ALA A 21 19.48 -14.71 1.05
N GLU A 22 20.18 -15.66 1.67
CA GLU A 22 20.66 -16.90 1.02
C GLU A 22 19.49 -17.77 0.53
N ALA A 23 18.40 -17.82 1.29
CA ALA A 23 17.15 -18.47 0.90
C ALA A 23 16.36 -17.70 -0.20
N ASN A 24 16.83 -16.54 -0.64
CA ASN A 24 16.16 -15.66 -1.61
C ASN A 24 14.71 -15.32 -1.23
N LYS A 25 14.45 -15.08 0.07
CA LYS A 25 13.15 -14.59 0.54
C LYS A 25 12.78 -13.27 -0.14
N VAL A 26 11.48 -13.08 -0.39
CA VAL A 26 10.96 -11.84 -0.95
C VAL A 26 10.83 -10.81 0.17
N ILE A 27 11.29 -9.58 -0.09
CA ILE A 27 11.01 -8.43 0.77
C ILE A 27 9.76 -7.72 0.26
N ILE A 28 8.75 -7.58 1.11
CA ILE A 28 7.56 -6.77 0.84
C ILE A 28 7.72 -5.46 1.59
N LEU A 29 7.64 -4.33 0.89
CA LEU A 29 7.68 -2.99 1.46
C LEU A 29 6.28 -2.36 1.37
N PRO A 30 5.52 -2.33 2.49
CA PRO A 30 4.28 -1.58 2.56
C PRO A 30 4.57 -0.08 2.59
N VAL A 31 3.84 0.68 1.79
CA VAL A 31 3.90 2.14 1.73
C VAL A 31 2.48 2.68 1.88
N GLY A 32 2.25 3.50 2.88
CA GLY A 32 0.96 4.13 3.13
C GLY A 32 1.05 5.65 3.11
N SER A 33 0.13 6.26 3.84
CA SER A 33 0.07 7.70 4.03
C SER A 33 -0.52 8.05 5.40
N VAL A 34 -0.50 9.35 5.73
CA VAL A 34 -1.32 9.95 6.78
C VAL A 34 -2.26 10.94 6.08
N GLU A 35 -3.50 10.52 5.86
CA GLU A 35 -4.43 11.21 4.97
C GLU A 35 -5.84 11.23 5.54
N GLU A 36 -6.54 12.36 5.37
CA GLU A 36 -7.97 12.47 5.60
C GLU A 36 -8.75 11.38 4.86
N HIS A 37 -9.76 10.80 5.50
CA HIS A 37 -10.67 9.84 4.88
C HIS A 37 -12.11 10.12 5.35
N GLY A 38 -12.44 11.41 5.40
CA GLY A 38 -13.61 11.96 6.09
C GLY A 38 -13.65 11.72 7.59
N PHE A 39 -14.81 12.01 8.19
CA PHE A 39 -14.95 12.05 9.65
C PHE A 39 -15.09 10.67 10.31
N HIS A 40 -15.19 9.59 9.53
CA HIS A 40 -15.44 8.23 10.05
C HIS A 40 -14.22 7.31 10.02
N LEU A 41 -13.25 7.55 9.15
CA LEU A 41 -12.03 6.74 9.02
C LEU A 41 -10.84 7.40 9.74
N PRO A 42 -9.89 6.59 10.26
CA PRO A 42 -8.67 7.13 10.84
C PRO A 42 -7.69 7.61 9.75
N LEU A 43 -6.82 8.57 10.10
CA LEU A 43 -5.80 9.10 9.18
C LEU A 43 -4.79 8.05 8.68
N CYS A 44 -4.70 6.91 9.36
CA CYS A 44 -3.78 5.82 9.01
C CYS A 44 -4.40 4.79 8.05
N THR A 45 -5.55 5.08 7.43
CA THR A 45 -6.30 4.15 6.56
C THR A 45 -5.40 3.54 5.47
N ASP A 46 -4.61 4.37 4.80
CA ASP A 46 -3.66 3.93 3.76
C ASP A 46 -2.44 3.20 4.27
N SER A 47 -2.14 3.30 5.57
CA SER A 47 -1.03 2.58 6.18
C SER A 47 -1.46 1.20 6.69
N VAL A 48 -2.62 1.12 7.35
CA VAL A 48 -3.06 -0.14 8.01
C VAL A 48 -3.52 -1.20 7.01
N GLN A 49 -4.09 -0.78 5.88
CA GLN A 49 -4.62 -1.67 4.85
C GLN A 49 -3.53 -2.47 4.12
N PRO A 50 -2.51 -1.84 3.48
CA PRO A 50 -1.44 -2.57 2.81
C PRO A 50 -0.59 -3.36 3.80
N GLU A 51 -0.37 -2.84 5.02
CA GLU A 51 0.37 -3.55 6.08
C GLU A 51 -0.32 -4.87 6.43
N TYR A 52 -1.65 -4.86 6.61
CA TYR A 52 -2.44 -6.05 6.90
C TYR A 52 -2.36 -7.11 5.79
N VAL A 53 -2.68 -6.72 4.55
CA VAL A 53 -2.69 -7.69 3.43
C VAL A 53 -1.29 -8.21 3.10
N ALA A 54 -0.25 -7.37 3.27
CA ALA A 54 1.14 -7.79 3.10
C ALA A 54 1.55 -8.84 4.13
N VAL A 55 1.25 -8.64 5.42
CA VAL A 55 1.54 -9.62 6.49
C VAL A 55 0.86 -10.95 6.22
N GLU A 56 -0.42 -10.94 5.83
CA GLU A 56 -1.16 -12.18 5.55
C GLU A 56 -0.64 -12.90 4.29
N ALA A 57 -0.25 -12.16 3.25
CA ALA A 57 0.40 -12.73 2.08
C ALA A 57 1.81 -13.28 2.39
N ALA A 58 2.58 -12.58 3.23
CA ALA A 58 3.92 -12.99 3.63
C ALA A 58 3.93 -14.31 4.41
N LYS A 59 2.98 -14.50 5.34
CA LYS A 59 2.78 -15.78 6.05
C LYS A 59 2.56 -16.95 5.10
N LYS A 60 1.76 -16.74 4.04
CA LYS A 60 1.42 -17.77 3.05
C LYS A 60 2.57 -18.08 2.08
N THR A 61 3.52 -17.16 1.95
CA THR A 61 4.58 -17.23 0.95
C THR A 61 5.98 -17.28 1.56
N ASP A 62 6.13 -17.40 2.88
CA ASP A 62 7.42 -17.35 3.55
C ASP A 62 8.28 -16.12 3.14
N SER A 63 7.62 -14.96 3.05
CA SER A 63 8.24 -13.67 2.72
C SER A 63 8.47 -12.83 3.98
N LEU A 64 9.26 -11.75 3.87
CA LEU A 64 9.54 -10.82 4.96
C LEU A 64 8.94 -9.45 4.68
N ILE A 65 8.42 -8.81 5.72
CA ILE A 65 7.91 -7.44 5.68
C ILE A 65 9.00 -6.47 6.13
N ALA A 66 9.39 -5.56 5.24
CA ALA A 66 10.24 -4.43 5.58
C ALA A 66 9.50 -3.45 6.51
N PRO A 67 10.22 -2.67 7.34
CA PRO A 67 9.62 -1.55 8.07
C PRO A 67 8.80 -0.66 7.12
N PRO A 68 7.50 -0.45 7.39
CA PRO A 68 6.63 0.24 6.45
C PRO A 68 6.91 1.75 6.42
N LEU A 69 6.75 2.35 5.25
CA LEU A 69 6.73 3.81 5.09
C LEU A 69 5.32 4.32 5.35
N LYS A 70 5.11 5.00 6.48
CA LYS A 70 3.78 5.48 6.90
C LYS A 70 3.43 6.90 6.45
N TYR A 71 4.33 7.56 5.72
CA TYR A 71 4.11 8.88 5.13
C TYR A 71 4.21 8.79 3.61
N GLY A 72 3.27 9.44 2.94
CA GLY A 72 3.08 9.39 1.49
C GLY A 72 2.90 10.78 0.88
N ILE A 73 2.52 10.80 -0.39
CA ILE A 73 2.25 12.04 -1.13
C ILE A 73 0.73 12.22 -1.20
N CYS A 74 0.20 13.17 -0.45
CA CYS A 74 -1.24 13.43 -0.33
C CYS A 74 -1.53 14.87 -0.79
N THR A 75 -1.05 15.25 -1.97
CA THR A 75 -1.14 16.64 -2.44
C THR A 75 -2.59 17.05 -2.70
N ALA A 76 -3.42 16.15 -3.23
CA ALA A 76 -4.84 16.38 -3.52
C ALA A 76 -5.72 16.60 -2.26
N THR A 77 -5.30 16.06 -1.12
CA THR A 77 -6.02 16.09 0.16
C THR A 77 -5.28 16.90 1.24
N ARG A 78 -4.18 17.55 0.88
CA ARG A 78 -3.32 18.33 1.80
C ARG A 78 -4.07 19.45 2.52
N ILE A 79 -5.13 19.98 1.92
CA ILE A 79 -5.93 21.07 2.48
C ILE A 79 -6.77 20.64 3.69
N PHE A 80 -7.02 19.34 3.85
CA PHE A 80 -7.81 18.80 4.95
C PHE A 80 -6.98 18.63 6.22
N PRO A 81 -7.58 18.84 7.40
CA PRO A 81 -6.88 18.79 8.68
C PRO A 81 -6.37 17.38 8.98
N GLY A 82 -5.10 17.29 9.38
CA GLY A 82 -4.46 16.03 9.76
C GLY A 82 -3.72 15.32 8.62
N THR A 83 -4.01 15.65 7.36
CA THR A 83 -3.23 15.14 6.21
C THR A 83 -1.78 15.63 6.30
N ILE A 84 -0.83 14.71 6.20
CA ILE A 84 0.61 15.00 6.19
C ILE A 84 1.20 14.46 4.89
N SER A 85 1.48 15.35 3.95
CA SER A 85 2.12 15.02 2.67
C SER A 85 3.61 15.30 2.73
N ILE A 86 4.43 14.30 2.40
CA ILE A 86 5.85 14.49 2.06
C ILE A 86 5.99 14.85 0.58
N SER A 87 7.19 15.28 0.18
CA SER A 87 7.46 15.61 -1.23
C SER A 87 7.70 14.35 -2.08
N PHE A 88 7.46 14.45 -3.38
CA PHE A 88 7.87 13.44 -4.35
C PHE A 88 9.33 13.02 -4.19
N GLN A 89 10.23 14.00 -4.08
CA GLN A 89 11.66 13.73 -3.95
C GLN A 89 11.99 12.96 -2.68
N SER A 90 11.29 13.24 -1.58
CA SER A 90 11.45 12.52 -0.31
C SER A 90 11.05 11.05 -0.47
N LEU A 91 9.83 10.78 -0.96
CA LEU A 91 9.33 9.41 -1.12
C LEU A 91 10.17 8.61 -2.13
N TYR A 92 10.53 9.22 -3.27
CA TYR A 92 11.39 8.61 -4.28
C TYR A 92 12.76 8.24 -3.71
N ARG A 93 13.43 9.17 -3.00
CA ARG A 93 14.79 8.95 -2.47
C ARG A 93 14.79 7.88 -1.38
N ILE A 94 13.90 7.97 -0.40
CA ILE A 94 13.87 7.02 0.72
C ILE A 94 13.53 5.61 0.22
N THR A 95 12.58 5.47 -0.70
CA THR A 95 12.21 4.17 -1.29
C THR A 95 13.39 3.56 -2.02
N ARG A 96 14.06 4.35 -2.88
CA ARG A 96 15.24 3.90 -3.61
C ARG A 96 16.35 3.45 -2.65
N GLU A 97 16.69 4.27 -1.67
CA GLU A 97 17.78 4.00 -0.73
C GLU A 97 17.51 2.77 0.14
N ILE A 98 16.25 2.57 0.58
CA ILE A 98 15.85 1.34 1.30
C ILE A 98 16.06 0.09 0.42
N ILE A 99 15.62 0.11 -0.84
CA ILE A 99 15.79 -1.03 -1.73
C ILE A 99 17.26 -1.31 -2.00
N GLU A 100 18.07 -0.26 -2.24
CA GLU A 100 19.51 -0.40 -2.43
C GLU A 100 20.19 -1.05 -1.22
N GLU A 101 19.78 -0.69 0.00
CA GLU A 101 20.30 -1.30 1.23
C GLU A 101 19.87 -2.77 1.37
N PHE A 102 18.65 -3.14 1.01
CA PHE A 102 18.29 -4.56 0.96
C PHE A 102 19.10 -5.34 -0.09
N ILE A 103 19.33 -4.75 -1.26
CA ILE A 103 20.18 -5.36 -2.31
C ILE A 103 21.62 -5.53 -1.81
N ARG A 104 22.16 -4.56 -1.07
CA ARG A 104 23.48 -4.63 -0.42
C ARG A 104 23.54 -5.76 0.61
N ASN A 105 22.43 -6.03 1.32
CA ASN A 105 22.30 -7.14 2.26
C ASN A 105 21.96 -8.50 1.59
N GLY A 106 21.98 -8.57 0.25
CA GLY A 106 21.88 -9.82 -0.49
C GLY A 106 20.47 -10.19 -0.99
N PHE A 107 19.44 -9.42 -0.65
CA PHE A 107 18.09 -9.64 -1.17
C PHE A 107 17.99 -9.27 -2.66
N LYS A 108 17.10 -9.96 -3.38
CA LYS A 108 16.98 -9.84 -4.84
C LYS A 108 15.56 -9.60 -5.34
N ARG A 109 14.55 -9.86 -4.49
CA ARG A 109 13.15 -9.90 -4.89
C ARG A 109 12.35 -8.98 -4.00
N PHE A 110 11.67 -8.02 -4.62
CA PHE A 110 11.01 -6.93 -3.92
C PHE A 110 9.57 -6.76 -4.43
N LEU A 111 8.63 -6.65 -3.51
CA LEU A 111 7.27 -6.19 -3.77
C LEU A 111 7.05 -4.89 -3.00
N ILE A 112 6.89 -3.78 -3.70
CA ILE A 112 6.46 -2.52 -3.09
C ILE A 112 4.94 -2.45 -3.26
N ILE A 113 4.22 -2.38 -2.14
CA ILE A 113 2.77 -2.31 -2.13
C ILE A 113 2.31 -1.01 -1.49
N SER A 114 1.64 -0.17 -2.28
CA SER A 114 1.02 1.07 -1.80
C SER A 114 -0.39 0.81 -1.30
N GLY A 115 -0.76 1.43 -0.17
CA GLY A 115 -2.14 1.56 0.28
C GLY A 115 -2.74 2.92 -0.01
N HIS A 116 -2.07 3.75 -0.79
CA HIS A 116 -2.52 5.05 -1.27
C HIS A 116 -2.37 5.07 -2.79
N ALA A 117 -3.47 5.29 -3.52
CA ALA A 117 -3.52 5.14 -4.98
C ALA A 117 -3.18 6.43 -5.76
N ASP A 118 -2.75 7.49 -5.08
CA ASP A 118 -2.40 8.75 -5.73
C ASP A 118 -1.32 8.56 -6.82
N GLU A 119 -1.51 9.27 -7.93
CA GLU A 119 -0.68 9.13 -9.12
C GLU A 119 0.76 9.60 -8.86
N GLU A 120 0.94 10.67 -8.08
CA GLU A 120 2.25 11.21 -7.71
C GLU A 120 2.99 10.23 -6.79
N GLN A 121 2.29 9.63 -5.82
CA GLN A 121 2.83 8.56 -4.98
C GLN A 121 3.28 7.36 -5.83
N MET A 122 2.41 6.82 -6.68
CA MET A 122 2.73 5.65 -7.49
C MET A 122 3.85 5.93 -8.50
N ALA A 123 3.91 7.15 -9.05
CA ALA A 123 5.00 7.57 -9.90
C ALA A 123 6.34 7.62 -9.15
N ALA A 124 6.37 8.12 -7.92
CA ALA A 124 7.58 8.16 -7.10
C ALA A 124 8.13 6.75 -6.81
N LEU A 125 7.25 5.82 -6.43
CA LEU A 125 7.61 4.43 -6.13
C LEU A 125 8.11 3.68 -7.37
N ARG A 126 7.42 3.83 -8.51
CA ARG A 126 7.84 3.22 -9.78
C ARG A 126 9.17 3.79 -10.27
N LEU A 127 9.35 5.11 -10.19
CA LEU A 127 10.61 5.75 -10.58
C LEU A 127 11.78 5.31 -9.68
N ALA A 128 11.54 5.11 -8.39
CA ALA A 128 12.54 4.56 -7.47
C ALA A 128 12.97 3.16 -7.91
N ALA A 129 12.01 2.26 -8.15
CA ALA A 129 12.29 0.91 -8.64
C ALA A 129 13.04 0.91 -9.98
N HIS A 130 12.60 1.72 -10.95
CA HIS A 130 13.28 1.88 -12.23
C HIS A 130 14.74 2.36 -12.05
N ARG A 131 14.97 3.33 -11.15
CA ARG A 131 16.31 3.86 -10.93
C ARG A 131 17.24 2.82 -10.33
N VAL A 132 16.75 1.98 -9.41
CA VAL A 132 17.50 0.85 -8.85
C VAL A 132 17.87 -0.13 -9.96
N MET A 133 16.90 -0.58 -10.76
CA MET A 133 17.14 -1.52 -11.86
C MET A 133 18.15 -0.96 -12.86
N TRP A 134 18.02 0.31 -13.26
CA TRP A 134 18.95 0.98 -14.16
C TRP A 134 20.37 1.08 -13.60
N LYS A 135 20.51 1.44 -12.32
CA LYS A 135 21.81 1.56 -11.65
C LYS A 135 22.57 0.22 -11.61
N HIS A 136 21.85 -0.89 -11.44
CA HIS A 136 22.45 -2.22 -11.45
C HIS A 136 22.67 -2.77 -12.87
N GLY A 137 21.92 -2.33 -13.89
CA GLY A 137 22.16 -2.67 -15.28
C GLY A 137 22.25 -4.19 -15.51
N GLU A 138 23.28 -4.65 -16.25
CA GLU A 138 23.53 -6.08 -16.49
C GLU A 138 23.70 -6.90 -15.20
N GLU A 139 24.19 -6.28 -14.12
CA GLU A 139 24.34 -6.95 -12.83
C GLU A 139 22.96 -7.30 -12.21
N ALA A 140 21.92 -6.52 -12.54
CA ALA A 140 20.56 -6.85 -12.14
C ALA A 140 20.12 -8.18 -12.77
N GLU A 141 20.43 -8.42 -14.04
CA GLU A 141 20.10 -9.67 -14.73
C GLU A 141 20.91 -10.85 -14.19
N LYS A 142 22.23 -10.68 -14.02
CA LYS A 142 23.12 -11.71 -13.45
C LYS A 142 22.69 -12.12 -12.06
N ARG A 143 22.28 -11.16 -11.23
CA ARG A 143 21.76 -11.39 -9.87
C ARG A 143 20.28 -11.77 -9.83
N LYS A 144 19.59 -11.80 -10.98
CA LYS A 144 18.13 -11.99 -11.09
C LYS A 144 17.35 -11.05 -10.16
N LEU A 145 17.73 -9.78 -10.10
CA LEU A 145 17.02 -8.76 -9.35
C LEU A 145 15.64 -8.53 -9.97
N ARG A 146 14.61 -8.48 -9.12
CA ARG A 146 13.22 -8.28 -9.53
C ARG A 146 12.53 -7.35 -8.54
N ILE A 147 11.89 -6.31 -9.06
CA ILE A 147 11.10 -5.36 -8.27
C ILE A 147 9.73 -5.23 -8.94
N MET A 148 8.66 -5.50 -8.19
CA MET A 148 7.28 -5.20 -8.58
C MET A 148 6.75 -4.06 -7.72
N VAL A 149 5.97 -3.17 -8.33
CA VAL A 149 5.35 -2.02 -7.65
C VAL A 149 3.87 -1.99 -8.01
N CYS A 150 3.01 -2.13 -7.01
CA CYS A 150 1.56 -2.09 -7.17
C CYS A 150 0.91 -1.32 -6.01
N SER A 151 -0.37 -0.99 -6.17
CA SER A 151 -1.26 -0.55 -5.11
C SER A 151 -2.20 -1.70 -4.75
N ASP A 152 -2.59 -1.85 -3.48
CA ASP A 152 -3.65 -2.80 -3.12
C ASP A 152 -5.00 -2.45 -3.78
N TYR A 153 -5.19 -1.17 -4.13
CA TYR A 153 -6.31 -0.68 -4.92
C TYR A 153 -6.27 -1.06 -6.41
N ASP A 154 -5.12 -1.44 -6.96
CA ASP A 154 -5.06 -2.00 -8.32
C ASP A 154 -5.96 -3.24 -8.42
N PHE A 155 -6.03 -4.05 -7.34
CA PHE A 155 -6.91 -5.22 -7.24
C PHE A 155 -8.29 -4.87 -6.67
N ALA A 156 -8.35 -4.06 -5.61
CA ALA A 156 -9.62 -3.74 -4.96
C ALA A 156 -10.62 -3.10 -5.95
N TYR A 157 -10.12 -2.30 -6.91
CA TYR A 157 -10.95 -1.62 -7.88
C TYR A 157 -11.46 -2.53 -9.01
N GLU A 158 -10.90 -3.73 -9.20
CA GLU A 158 -11.46 -4.74 -10.10
C GLU A 158 -12.83 -5.28 -9.66
N LEU A 159 -13.17 -5.07 -8.38
CA LEU A 159 -14.43 -5.46 -7.76
C LEU A 159 -15.56 -4.42 -7.98
N ARG A 160 -15.21 -3.20 -8.45
CA ARG A 160 -16.18 -2.17 -8.81
C ARG A 160 -17.03 -2.60 -10.00
N GLY A 161 -18.30 -2.17 -10.02
CA GLY A 161 -19.29 -2.57 -11.02
C GLY A 161 -19.78 -4.02 -10.92
N LYS A 162 -19.11 -4.87 -10.13
CA LYS A 162 -19.49 -6.26 -9.88
C LYS A 162 -20.07 -6.44 -8.47
N TYR A 163 -19.36 -5.94 -7.47
CA TYR A 163 -19.71 -6.09 -6.05
C TYR A 163 -19.90 -4.74 -5.34
N PHE A 164 -19.30 -3.68 -5.87
CA PHE A 164 -19.35 -2.32 -5.33
C PHE A 164 -19.73 -1.33 -6.42
N ASP A 165 -20.14 -0.12 -6.02
CA ASP A 165 -20.45 0.97 -6.96
C ASP A 165 -19.26 1.23 -7.90
N GLU A 166 -19.53 1.43 -9.19
CA GLU A 166 -18.50 1.68 -10.21
C GLU A 166 -17.69 2.95 -9.91
N LYS A 167 -18.28 3.89 -9.16
CA LYS A 167 -17.73 5.20 -8.80
C LYS A 167 -17.17 5.26 -7.39
N ASP A 168 -17.12 4.13 -6.67
CA ASP A 168 -16.50 4.08 -5.34
C ASP A 168 -15.06 4.62 -5.41
N GLY A 169 -14.45 4.96 -4.28
CA GLY A 169 -13.23 5.76 -4.25
C GLY A 169 -12.79 6.07 -2.84
N HIS A 170 -12.31 7.30 -2.66
CA HIS A 170 -11.74 7.80 -1.41
C HIS A 170 -12.77 7.84 -0.28
N GLY A 171 -12.42 7.31 0.88
CA GLY A 171 -13.30 7.12 2.04
C GLY A 171 -14.60 6.37 1.74
N GLY A 172 -14.67 5.65 0.62
CA GLY A 172 -15.86 5.01 0.10
C GLY A 172 -16.21 3.68 0.78
N THR A 173 -17.02 2.88 0.11
CA THR A 173 -17.44 1.55 0.57
C THR A 173 -16.24 0.64 0.80
N ILE A 174 -15.31 0.61 -0.15
CA ILE A 174 -14.17 -0.32 -0.15
C ILE A 174 -13.27 -0.05 1.06
N GLU A 175 -12.75 1.15 1.20
CA GLU A 175 -11.82 1.52 2.28
C GLU A 175 -12.48 1.41 3.65
N THR A 176 -13.72 1.91 3.76
CA THR A 176 -14.47 1.83 5.01
C THR A 176 -14.68 0.39 5.44
N SER A 177 -15.11 -0.47 4.51
CA SER A 177 -15.32 -1.89 4.80
C SER A 177 -14.02 -2.57 5.24
N ARG A 178 -12.92 -2.33 4.51
CA ARG A 178 -11.61 -2.90 4.80
C ARG A 178 -11.12 -2.49 6.19
N VAL A 179 -11.18 -1.21 6.56
CA VAL A 179 -10.76 -0.75 7.90
C VAL A 179 -11.69 -1.27 8.99
N MET A 180 -13.00 -1.40 8.75
CA MET A 180 -13.91 -2.06 9.71
C MET A 180 -13.49 -3.50 10.01
N ALA A 181 -12.97 -4.23 9.03
CA ALA A 181 -12.48 -5.59 9.22
C ALA A 181 -11.10 -5.64 9.93
N ILE A 182 -10.22 -4.66 9.69
CA ILE A 182 -8.82 -4.68 10.16
C ILE A 182 -8.65 -4.01 11.53
N LYS A 183 -9.28 -2.84 11.74
CA LYS A 183 -9.20 -2.03 12.97
C LYS A 183 -10.58 -1.44 13.32
N PRO A 184 -11.58 -2.27 13.69
CA PRO A 184 -12.94 -1.81 13.98
C PRO A 184 -13.02 -0.72 15.06
N ASN A 185 -12.09 -0.74 16.02
CA ASN A 185 -12.02 0.22 17.12
C ASN A 185 -11.64 1.66 16.69
N LEU A 186 -11.09 1.83 15.48
CA LEU A 186 -10.68 3.14 14.96
C LEU A 186 -11.79 3.84 14.16
N ILE A 187 -12.83 3.13 13.75
CA ILE A 187 -13.96 3.68 12.99
C ILE A 187 -14.84 4.56 13.88
N LYS A 188 -15.25 5.73 13.36
CA LYS A 188 -16.14 6.68 14.04
C LYS A 188 -17.44 6.85 13.26
N GLY A 189 -18.42 6.00 13.57
CA GLY A 189 -19.74 6.05 12.91
C GLY A 189 -19.65 5.66 11.43
N LYS A 190 -20.57 6.20 10.63
CA LYS A 190 -20.59 6.02 9.18
C LYS A 190 -20.56 7.40 8.55
N GLY A 191 -19.61 7.63 7.63
CA GLY A 191 -19.46 8.90 6.91
C GLY A 191 -20.64 9.18 5.98
N ARG A 192 -20.49 10.19 5.13
CA ARG A 192 -21.54 10.58 4.18
C ARG A 192 -21.20 10.14 2.77
N LYS A 193 -22.23 9.73 2.03
CA LYS A 193 -22.14 9.39 0.61
C LYS A 193 -21.82 10.64 -0.20
N ASN A 194 -20.83 10.58 -1.08
CA ASN A 194 -20.56 11.61 -2.08
C ASN A 194 -20.04 10.98 -3.38
N PHE A 195 -20.67 11.30 -4.50
CA PHE A 195 -20.26 10.86 -5.85
C PHE A 195 -20.00 12.03 -6.79
N GLN A 196 -19.70 13.21 -6.23
CA GLN A 196 -19.40 14.39 -7.02
C GLN A 196 -18.22 14.12 -7.96
N LYS A 197 -18.39 14.55 -9.21
CA LYS A 197 -17.43 14.28 -10.27
C LYS A 197 -16.29 15.29 -10.19
N LEU A 198 -15.07 14.79 -10.08
CA LEU A 198 -13.87 15.61 -10.21
C LEU A 198 -13.62 15.94 -11.70
N PRO A 199 -13.18 17.17 -12.01
CA PRO A 199 -12.58 17.51 -13.29
C PRO A 199 -11.48 16.51 -13.68
N LYS A 200 -11.49 16.04 -14.94
CA LYS A 200 -10.61 14.95 -15.39
C LYS A 200 -9.15 15.38 -15.59
N PHE A 201 -8.92 16.62 -16.02
CA PHE A 201 -7.60 17.10 -16.46
C PHE A 201 -7.13 18.34 -15.69
N GLU A 202 -7.94 18.81 -14.75
CA GLU A 202 -7.65 20.03 -14.00
C GLU A 202 -6.87 19.69 -12.74
N VAL A 203 -5.82 20.46 -12.47
CA VAL A 203 -5.08 20.39 -11.22
C VAL A 203 -5.77 21.30 -10.22
N ILE A 204 -6.41 20.71 -9.22
CA ILE A 204 -7.25 21.41 -8.25
C ILE A 204 -6.40 21.73 -7.01
N VAL A 205 -6.38 23.01 -6.63
CA VAL A 205 -5.67 23.46 -5.41
C VAL A 205 -6.51 23.20 -4.16
N ASP A 206 -7.82 23.39 -4.26
CA ASP A 206 -8.78 23.19 -3.16
C ASP A 206 -9.91 22.27 -3.60
N SER A 207 -9.87 21.04 -3.11
CA SER A 207 -10.84 20.00 -3.44
C SER A 207 -12.06 20.02 -2.52
N ARG A 208 -12.13 20.88 -1.49
CA ARG A 208 -13.17 20.83 -0.44
C ARG A 208 -14.59 21.07 -0.96
N GLU A 209 -14.76 21.90 -1.98
CA GLU A 209 -16.07 22.13 -2.61
C GLU A 209 -16.53 20.91 -3.43
N LEU A 210 -15.59 20.12 -3.95
CA LEU A 210 -15.86 18.96 -4.79
C LEU A 210 -15.90 17.65 -3.99
N LEU A 211 -15.20 17.62 -2.85
CA LEU A 211 -15.09 16.53 -1.90
C LEU A 211 -15.45 17.07 -0.52
N PRO A 212 -16.74 17.38 -0.26
CA PRO A 212 -17.18 17.68 1.09
C PRO A 212 -16.82 16.53 2.02
N GLU A 213 -16.10 16.85 3.11
CA GLU A 213 -15.55 15.87 4.05
C GLU A 213 -14.56 14.88 3.40
N GLY A 214 -14.01 15.18 2.22
CA GLY A 214 -13.00 14.35 1.55
C GLY A 214 -13.53 13.12 0.80
N ILE A 215 -14.80 12.76 0.99
CA ILE A 215 -15.33 11.48 0.50
C ILE A 215 -15.59 11.50 -1.01
N ARG A 216 -15.25 10.38 -1.67
CA ARG A 216 -15.71 9.96 -3.00
C ARG A 216 -16.14 8.49 -2.96
N GLY A 217 -17.38 8.24 -2.58
CA GLY A 217 -17.98 6.91 -2.49
C GLY A 217 -19.20 6.88 -1.56
N ASP A 218 -19.61 5.68 -1.15
CA ASP A 218 -20.74 5.49 -0.21
C ASP A 218 -20.32 4.68 1.04
N PRO A 219 -19.74 5.32 2.08
CA PRO A 219 -19.37 4.61 3.30
C PRO A 219 -20.56 4.08 4.09
N THR A 220 -21.80 4.50 3.80
CA THR A 220 -22.99 4.13 4.60
C THR A 220 -23.33 2.63 4.47
N VAL A 221 -23.03 2.06 3.30
CA VAL A 221 -23.26 0.64 2.98
C VAL A 221 -22.07 -0.25 3.32
N ALA A 222 -21.01 0.29 3.93
CA ALA A 222 -19.84 -0.46 4.35
C ALA A 222 -20.15 -1.45 5.50
N SER A 223 -19.43 -2.57 5.50
CA SER A 223 -19.50 -3.58 6.56
C SER A 223 -18.18 -4.35 6.71
N ALA A 224 -17.96 -4.94 7.89
CA ALA A 224 -16.76 -5.73 8.14
C ALA A 224 -16.70 -7.01 7.26
N GLU A 225 -17.85 -7.59 6.92
CA GLU A 225 -17.95 -8.77 6.06
C GLU A 225 -17.48 -8.44 4.64
N LYS A 226 -17.91 -7.30 4.08
CA LYS A 226 -17.40 -6.79 2.81
C LYS A 226 -15.89 -6.55 2.89
N GLY A 227 -15.42 -5.98 3.99
CA GLY A 227 -13.99 -5.74 4.22
C GLY A 227 -13.17 -7.01 4.19
N LYS A 228 -13.65 -8.04 4.89
CA LYS A 228 -13.02 -9.37 4.89
C LYS A 228 -12.95 -9.94 3.49
N PHE A 229 -14.05 -9.91 2.73
CA PHE A 229 -14.08 -10.37 1.34
C PHE A 229 -13.05 -9.65 0.47
N ILE A 230 -12.99 -8.31 0.55
CA ILE A 230 -12.03 -7.51 -0.23
C ILE A 230 -10.59 -7.86 0.16
N ASN A 231 -10.30 -7.92 1.45
CA ASN A 231 -8.95 -8.24 1.94
C ASN A 231 -8.53 -9.65 1.52
N ASP A 232 -9.40 -10.65 1.64
CA ASP A 232 -9.11 -12.03 1.22
C ASP A 232 -8.80 -12.10 -0.29
N TYR A 233 -9.53 -11.34 -1.11
CA TYR A 233 -9.27 -11.24 -2.54
C TYR A 233 -7.90 -10.62 -2.84
N ILE A 234 -7.59 -9.47 -2.23
CA ILE A 234 -6.29 -8.80 -2.39
C ILE A 234 -5.15 -9.71 -1.95
N ILE A 235 -5.27 -10.39 -0.79
CA ILE A 235 -4.27 -11.33 -0.30
C ILE A 235 -4.02 -12.44 -1.34
N GLY A 236 -5.08 -12.95 -1.98
CA GLY A 236 -4.97 -13.93 -3.05
C GLY A 236 -4.16 -13.44 -4.25
N GLU A 237 -4.41 -12.21 -4.72
CA GLU A 237 -3.65 -11.62 -5.83
C GLU A 237 -2.19 -11.34 -5.44
N LEU A 238 -1.93 -10.86 -4.23
CA LEU A 238 -0.57 -10.64 -3.74
C LEU A 238 0.23 -11.94 -3.64
N VAL A 239 -0.39 -13.03 -3.17
CA VAL A 239 0.25 -14.36 -3.15
C VAL A 239 0.68 -14.76 -4.57
N LYS A 240 -0.18 -14.56 -5.59
CA LYS A 240 0.18 -14.86 -6.98
C LYS A 240 1.38 -14.05 -7.46
N LEU A 241 1.41 -12.74 -7.17
CA LEU A 241 2.54 -11.87 -7.54
C LEU A 241 3.84 -12.27 -6.85
N ILE A 242 3.78 -12.62 -5.56
CA ILE A 242 4.95 -13.07 -4.81
C ILE A 242 5.47 -14.40 -5.35
N GLU A 243 4.60 -15.35 -5.65
CA GLU A 243 4.99 -16.61 -6.29
C GLU A 243 5.54 -16.39 -7.70
N GLU A 244 5.05 -15.38 -8.42
CA GLU A 244 5.66 -14.97 -9.67
C GLU A 244 7.07 -14.43 -9.45
N LEU A 245 7.31 -13.57 -8.45
CA LEU A 245 8.64 -13.04 -8.09
C LEU A 245 9.66 -14.12 -7.72
N LYS A 246 9.19 -15.27 -7.22
CA LYS A 246 10.04 -16.40 -6.81
C LYS A 246 10.53 -17.28 -7.97
N LYS A 247 9.88 -17.21 -9.13
CA LYS A 247 10.35 -17.88 -10.36
C LYS A 247 11.65 -17.25 -10.86
#